data_AF-A0A6V6ZC21-F1
#
_entry.id   AF-A0A6V6ZC21-F1
#
_cell.length_a   1.000
_cell.length_b   1.000
_cell.length_c   1.000
_cell.angle_alpha   90.00
_cell.angle_beta   90.00
_cell.angle_gamma   90.00
#
_symmetry.space_group_name_H-M   'P 1'
#
loop_
_entity.id
_entity.type
_entity.pdbx_description
1 polymer ?
#
loop_
_entity_poly.entity_id
_entity_poly.type
_entity_poly.pdbx_seq_one_letter_code
_entity_poly.pdbx_strand_id
1 'polypeptide(L)' 'MNTKFESLKASVQEIIDLIAAENNREANNKLLDVSEVLDEMLDFAEEDEELREISRYQVLLNQLHVKLNGEEQVDGE' A
#
# COMPACT_ATOMS: atom_id res chain seq x y z
N MET A 1 -11.05 -14.60 12.96
CA MET A 1 -10.21 -13.43 12.65
C MET A 1 -9.70 -13.62 11.24
N ASN A 2 -9.85 -12.63 10.37
CA ASN A 2 -9.51 -12.76 8.96
C ASN A 2 -7.98 -12.55 8.82
N THR A 3 -7.22 -13.61 9.07
CA THR A 3 -5.75 -13.59 9.17
C THR A 3 -5.06 -13.22 7.85
N LYS A 4 -5.78 -13.30 6.71
CA LYS A 4 -5.27 -13.02 5.37
C LYS A 4 -4.73 -11.59 5.22
N PHE A 5 -5.32 -10.62 5.94
CA PHE A 5 -4.94 -9.20 5.85
C PHE A 5 -4.15 -8.70 7.06
N GLU A 6 -3.84 -9.56 8.04
CA GLU A 6 -3.09 -9.14 9.23
C GLU A 6 -1.64 -8.77 8.91
N SER A 7 -1.00 -9.53 8.01
CA SER A 7 0.34 -9.22 7.50
C SER A 7 0.35 -7.91 6.72
N LEU A 8 -0.65 -7.69 5.86
CA LEU A 8 -0.80 -6.47 5.08
C LEU A 8 -0.97 -5.25 5.98
N LYS A 9 -1.83 -5.37 7.00
CA LYS A 9 -2.02 -4.32 8.01
C LYS A 9 -0.72 -3.99 8.74
N ALA A 10 0.06 -5.01 9.12
CA ALA A 10 1.35 -4.81 9.79
C ALA A 10 2.34 -4.08 8.87
N SER A 11 2.46 -4.51 7.60
CA SER A 11 3.36 -3.88 6.64
C SER A 11 2.97 -2.42 6.34
N VAL A 12 1.67 -2.12 6.25
CA VAL A 12 1.17 -0.75 6.08
C VAL A 12 1.47 0.12 7.29
N GLN A 13 1.33 -0.42 8.51
CA GLN A 13 1.71 0.32 9.72
C GLN A 13 3.21 0.61 9.73
N GLU A 14 4.03 -0.35 9.31
CA GLU A 14 5.48 -0.16 9.20
C GLU A 14 5.84 0.96 8.20
N ILE A 15 5.15 1.04 7.06
CA ILE A 15 5.31 2.16 6.11
C ILE A 15 4.99 3.50 6.81
N ILE A 16 3.88 3.58 7.56
CA ILE A 16 3.49 4.78 8.29
C ILE A 16 4.56 5.17 9.32
N ASP A 17 5.10 4.20 10.04
CA ASP A 17 6.12 4.41 11.06
C ASP A 17 7.44 4.89 10.42
N LEU A 18 7.83 4.32 9.28
CA LEU A 18 9.00 4.76 8.51
C LEU A 18 8.85 6.19 7.98
N ILE A 19 7.65 6.56 7.48
CA ILE A 19 7.32 7.93 7.08
C ILE A 19 7.44 8.88 8.28
N ALA A 20 6.88 8.48 9.43
CA ALA A 20 6.93 9.29 10.65
C ALA A 20 8.37 9.46 11.19
N ALA A 21 9.24 8.47 10.94
CA ALA A 21 10.66 8.52 11.26
C ALA A 21 11.52 9.23 10.18
N GLU A 22 10.90 9.81 9.14
CA GLU A 22 11.56 10.45 7.99
C GLU A 22 12.51 9.49 7.22
N ASN A 23 12.32 8.17 7.35
CA ASN A 23 13.08 7.16 6.65
C ASN A 23 12.47 6.87 5.27
N ASN A 24 12.47 7.89 4.41
CA ASN A 24 11.76 7.90 3.13
C ASN A 24 12.23 6.80 2.17
N ARG A 25 13.52 6.45 2.22
CA ARG A 25 14.09 5.39 1.36
C ARG A 25 13.49 4.03 1.71
N GLU A 26 13.50 3.67 2.99
CA GLU A 26 12.97 2.39 3.43
C GLU A 26 11.44 2.34 3.30
N ALA A 27 10.76 3.46 3.56
CA ALA A 27 9.33 3.59 3.32
C ALA A 27 8.96 3.36 1.85
N ASN A 28 9.73 3.92 0.90
CA ASN A 28 9.52 3.70 -0.53
C ASN A 28 9.79 2.25 -0.95
N ASN A 29 10.86 1.62 -0.44
CA ASN A 29 11.11 0.20 -0.71
C ASN A 29 9.94 -0.67 -0.22
N LYS A 30 9.48 -0.42 1.01
CA LYS A 30 8.36 -1.16 1.60
C LYS A 30 7.05 -0.92 0.86
N LEU A 31 6.82 0.31 0.36
CA LEU A 31 5.67 0.62 -0.49
C LEU A 31 5.64 -0.23 -1.77
N LEU A 32 6.80 -0.42 -2.41
CA LEU A 32 6.93 -1.28 -3.59
C LEU A 32 6.61 -2.74 -3.23
N ASP A 33 7.25 -3.26 -2.18
CA ASP A 33 7.03 -4.64 -1.73
C ASP A 33 5.55 -4.93 -1.42
N VAL A 34 4.87 -3.99 -0.75
CA VAL A 34 3.46 -4.16 -0.37
C VAL A 34 2.53 -3.99 -1.59
N SER A 35 2.92 -3.17 -2.57
CA SER A 35 2.19 -3.06 -3.83
C SER A 35 2.22 -4.37 -4.61
N GLU A 36 3.38 -5.03 -4.70
CA GLU A 36 3.51 -6.34 -5.35
C GLU A 36 2.62 -7.40 -4.67
N VAL A 37 2.61 -7.43 -3.33
CA VAL A 37 1.72 -8.33 -2.57
C VAL A 37 0.25 -8.04 -2.85
N LEU A 38 -0.15 -6.77 -2.94
CA LEU A 38 -1.53 -6.41 -3.26
C LEU A 38 -1.95 -6.85 -4.67
N ASP A 39 -1.05 -6.73 -5.64
CA ASP A 39 -1.29 -7.18 -7.01
C ASP A 39 -1.46 -8.70 -7.07
N GLU A 40 -0.60 -9.46 -6.39
CA GLU A 40 -0.77 -10.91 -6.25
C GLU A 40 -2.10 -11.27 -5.57
N MET A 41 -2.44 -10.58 -4.47
CA MET A 41 -3.71 -10.81 -3.78
C MET A 41 -4.92 -10.52 -4.67
N LEU A 42 -4.83 -9.52 -5.53
CA LEU A 42 -5.88 -9.15 -6.48
C LEU A 42 -6.06 -10.23 -7.55
N ASP A 43 -4.98 -10.77 -8.08
CA ASP A 43 -5.00 -11.83 -9.09
C ASP A 43 -5.68 -13.12 -8.59
N PHE A 44 -5.62 -13.38 -7.27
CA PHE A 44 -6.22 -14.55 -6.63
C PHE A 44 -7.52 -14.26 -5.85
N ALA A 45 -8.05 -13.04 -5.91
CA ALA A 45 -9.28 -12.69 -5.19
C ALA A 45 -10.52 -13.24 -5.92
N GLU A 46 -11.28 -14.10 -5.24
CA GLU A 46 -12.50 -14.72 -5.80
C GLU A 46 -13.79 -14.13 -5.19
N GLU A 47 -13.71 -13.55 -3.99
CA GLU A 47 -14.86 -13.02 -3.27
C GLU A 47 -14.90 -11.48 -3.31
N ASP A 48 -16.10 -10.92 -3.47
CA ASP A 48 -16.33 -9.46 -3.46
C ASP A 48 -15.83 -8.78 -2.18
N GLU A 49 -15.87 -9.48 -1.04
CA GLU A 49 -15.38 -8.95 0.23
C GLU A 49 -13.86 -8.79 0.21
N GLU A 50 -13.14 -9.76 -0.38
CA GLU A 50 -11.69 -9.71 -0.54
C GLU A 50 -11.29 -8.60 -1.50
N LEU A 51 -11.95 -8.51 -2.66
CA LEU A 51 -11.73 -7.43 -3.63
C LEU A 51 -11.91 -6.06 -2.97
N ARG A 52 -12.99 -5.89 -2.18
CA ARG A 52 -13.27 -4.63 -1.50
C ARG A 52 -12.21 -4.29 -0.45
N GLU A 53 -11.66 -5.28 0.25
CA GLU A 53 -10.56 -5.05 1.21
C GLU A 53 -9.26 -4.70 0.48
N ILE A 54 -8.89 -5.44 -0.56
CA ILE A 54 -7.70 -5.18 -1.39
C ILE A 54 -7.73 -3.75 -1.94
N SER A 55 -8.87 -3.32 -2.51
CA SER A 55 -9.01 -1.95 -3.02
C SER A 55 -8.86 -0.86 -1.95
N ARG A 56 -9.27 -1.12 -0.69
CA ARG A 56 -9.04 -0.17 0.41
C ARG A 56 -7.55 0.03 0.66
N TYR A 57 -6.79 -1.06 0.66
CA TYR A 57 -5.34 -1.01 0.85
C TYR A 57 -4.62 -0.37 -0.35
N GLN A 58 -5.05 -0.63 -1.58
CA GLN A 58 -4.50 0.05 -2.77
C GLN A 58 -4.65 1.58 -2.69
N VAL A 59 -5.85 2.06 -2.29
CA VAL A 59 -6.09 3.50 -2.09
C VAL A 59 -5.19 4.05 -0.98
N LEU A 60 -5.04 3.33 0.12
CA LEU A 60 -4.18 3.74 1.23
C LEU A 60 -2.71 3.80 0.83
N LEU A 61 -2.17 2.79 0.13
CA LEU A 61 -0.80 2.82 -0.37
C LEU A 61 -0.57 4.01 -1.30
N ASN A 62 -1.52 4.30 -2.20
CA ASN A 62 -1.42 5.46 -3.07
C ASN A 62 -1.37 6.77 -2.28
N GLN A 63 -2.18 6.91 -1.23
CA GLN A 63 -2.12 8.09 -0.34
C GLN A 63 -0.77 8.21 0.37
N LEU A 64 -0.18 7.08 0.82
CA LEU A 64 1.14 7.06 1.44
C LEU A 64 2.26 7.42 0.45
N HIS A 65 2.15 6.93 -0.79
CA HIS A 65 3.05 7.28 -1.88
C HIS A 65 3.01 8.79 -2.19
N VAL A 66 1.81 9.36 -2.38
CA VAL A 66 1.63 10.81 -2.60
C VAL A 66 2.18 11.62 -1.43
N LYS A 67 1.99 11.16 -0.20
CA LYS A 67 2.54 11.83 0.98
C LYS A 67 4.07 11.84 1.01
N LEU A 68 4.71 10.79 0.53
CA LEU A 68 6.17 10.66 0.49
C LEU A 68 6.81 11.42 -0.67
N ASN A 69 6.22 11.30 -1.86
CA ASN A 69 6.85 11.73 -3.12
C ASN A 69 6.20 13.00 -3.71
N GLY A 70 5.10 13.48 -3.12
CA GLY A 70 4.25 14.52 -3.67
C GLY A 70 3.22 13.95 -4.65
N GLU A 71 2.24 14.76 -5.05
CA GLU A 71 1.44 14.45 -6.23
C GLU A 71 2.36 14.53 -7.45
N GLU A 72 2.43 13.47 -8.25
CA GLU A 72 3.01 13.58 -9.59
C GLU A 72 2.22 14.66 -10.32
N GLN A 73 2.86 15.81 -10.55
CA GLN A 73 2.36 16.75 -11.55
C GLN A 73 2.44 16.00 -12.87
N VAL A 74 1.33 15.46 -13.33
CA VAL A 74 1.13 15.19 -14.76
C VAL A 74 1.18 16.55 -15.44
N ASP A 75 2.39 16.99 -15.80
CA ASP A 75 2.56 18.07 -16.76
C ASP A 75 1.84 17.61 -18.02
N GLY A 76 0.66 18.17 -18.24
CA GLY A 76 -0.16 17.89 -19.40
C GLY A 76 0.62 18.29 -20.65
N GLU A 77 0.96 17.30 -21.47
CA GLU A 77 1.31 17.49 -22.88
C GLU A 77 0.06 17.72 -23.73
#